data_AF-A0A524NW40-F1
#
_entry.id   AF-A0A524NW40-F1
#
_cell.length_a   1.000
_cell.length_b   1.000
_cell.length_c   1.000
_cell.angle_alpha   90.00
_cell.angle_beta   90.00
_cell.angle_gamma   90.00
#
_symmetry.space_group_name_H-M   'P 1'
#
loop_
_entity.id
_entity.type
_entity.pdbx_description
1 polymer ?
#
loop_
_entity_poly.entity_id
_entity_poly.type
_entity_poly.pdbx_seq_one_letter_code
_entity_poly.pdbx_strand_id
1 'polypeptide(L)'
;MIVVPTRDEKDWIPIIFLVKDTKMIKYYFNIDNIRVSHRHEIDESWDSIDFHGYKVIKSQAYSKDAQNGIIIKVIDRNLEGLPNWVGVKWEDGTHTIEEVINPPIENSKVTFSCPHCGQKLQKFHYTRKKTFCNNCNRELWKDKEISSIPKLELNPCHKPSYSLSNKEQNIIEKDTRRIYNGKFKDAERINLGQSPGARASVSEQYFSMQRYYHVKQSLFCDYLNIHRDNVGLMKNDLTKRFPPAYKHTVGHWLRKDMGGSLPKVEDILELQKILDLDEVYVKYLNRFGLKLQTVIANKKGKNPGDFLTLNIEEVKKLLKKLIY
;
A
#
# COMPACT_ATOMS: atom_id res chain seq x y z
N MET A 1 18.09 -8.75 15.73
CA MET A 1 18.61 -10.13 15.59
C MET A 1 17.43 -11.06 15.39
N ILE A 2 17.49 -11.98 14.42
CA ILE A 2 16.52 -13.08 14.26
C ILE A 2 17.20 -14.34 14.75
N VAL A 3 16.49 -15.22 15.45
CA VAL A 3 17.02 -16.53 15.86
C VAL A 3 16.25 -17.60 15.10
N VAL A 4 16.96 -18.49 14.41
CA VAL A 4 16.36 -19.55 13.58
C VAL A 4 16.75 -20.90 14.16
N PRO A 5 15.81 -21.83 14.41
CA PRO A 5 16.15 -23.17 14.88
C PRO A 5 16.86 -23.96 13.78
N THR A 6 17.80 -24.82 14.16
CA THR A 6 18.37 -25.82 13.24
C THR A 6 17.31 -26.88 12.90
N ARG A 7 17.52 -27.61 11.79
CA ARG A 7 16.57 -28.64 11.33
C ARG A 7 16.27 -29.73 12.36
N ASP A 8 17.19 -29.93 13.31
CA ASP A 8 17.07 -30.94 14.36
C ASP A 8 16.46 -30.37 15.66
N GLU A 9 16.03 -29.10 15.66
CA GLU A 9 15.42 -28.34 16.76
C GLU A 9 16.24 -28.25 18.07
N LYS A 10 17.48 -28.76 18.07
CA LYS A 10 18.36 -28.79 19.25
C LYS A 10 19.26 -27.56 19.37
N ASP A 11 19.51 -26.85 18.26
CA ASP A 11 20.39 -25.69 18.22
C ASP A 11 19.70 -24.48 17.59
N TRP A 12 20.24 -23.29 17.85
CA TRP A 12 19.70 -22.02 17.36
C TRP A 12 20.79 -21.19 16.69
N ILE A 13 20.51 -20.66 15.49
CA ILE A 13 21.44 -19.80 14.75
C ILE A 13 20.97 -18.34 14.88
N PRO A 14 21.75 -17.46 15.55
CA PRO A 14 21.47 -16.03 15.55
C PRO A 14 21.88 -15.39 14.23
N ILE A 15 20.93 -14.74 13.56
CA ILE A 15 21.14 -13.91 12.38
C ILE A 15 21.12 -12.43 12.82
N ILE A 16 22.27 -11.78 12.72
CA ILE A 16 22.45 -10.37 13.08
C ILE A 16 22.46 -9.53 11.80
N PHE A 17 21.60 -8.51 11.79
CA PHE A 17 21.53 -7.55 10.69
C PHE A 17 22.01 -6.20 11.19
N LEU A 18 23.00 -5.62 10.50
CA LEU A 18 23.49 -4.29 10.76
C LEU A 18 23.02 -3.38 9.62
N VAL A 19 22.22 -2.38 9.97
CA VAL A 19 21.72 -1.38 9.02
C VAL A 19 22.09 0.01 9.50
N LYS A 20 22.51 0.87 8.57
CA LYS A 20 22.73 2.28 8.88
C LYS A 20 21.38 2.98 9.03
N ASP A 21 21.06 3.50 10.20
CA ASP A 21 19.89 4.37 10.32
C ASP A 21 20.19 5.69 9.60
N THR A 22 19.44 5.95 8.54
CA THR A 22 19.57 7.16 7.72
C THR A 22 18.26 7.92 7.65
N LYS A 23 17.18 7.40 8.25
CA LYS A 23 15.80 7.91 8.10
C LYS A 23 15.31 8.08 6.65
N MET A 24 16.03 7.53 5.67
CA MET A 24 15.71 7.68 4.24
C MET A 24 14.82 6.57 3.69
N ILE A 25 14.94 5.34 4.18
CA ILE A 25 14.15 4.19 3.71
C ILE A 25 13.75 3.30 4.87
N LYS A 26 12.59 2.64 4.73
CA LYS A 26 12.24 1.47 5.54
C LYS A 26 13.04 0.27 5.04
N TYR A 27 13.67 -0.45 5.95
CA TYR A 27 14.34 -1.71 5.64
C TYR A 27 13.33 -2.84 5.68
N TYR A 28 13.18 -3.55 4.57
CA TYR A 28 12.34 -4.75 4.47
C TYR A 28 13.26 -5.96 4.35
N PHE A 29 13.03 -6.96 5.19
CA PHE A 29 13.71 -8.24 5.11
C PHE A 29 12.82 -9.21 4.35
N ASN A 30 13.37 -9.84 3.32
CA ASN A 30 12.71 -10.97 2.71
C ASN A 30 12.86 -12.16 3.66
N ILE A 31 11.84 -12.37 4.48
CA ILE A 31 11.77 -13.47 5.45
C ILE A 31 11.06 -14.69 4.88
N ASP A 32 10.68 -14.70 3.60
CA ASP A 32 9.91 -15.80 3.01
C ASP A 32 10.64 -17.15 3.15
N ASN A 33 11.98 -17.15 3.11
CA ASN A 33 12.80 -18.36 3.28
C ASN A 33 12.90 -18.85 4.73
N ILE A 34 12.48 -18.05 5.72
CA ILE A 34 12.56 -18.38 7.15
C ILE A 34 11.18 -18.34 7.82
N ARG A 35 10.10 -18.31 7.02
CA ARG A 35 8.75 -18.43 7.55
C ARG A 35 8.54 -19.82 8.13
N VAL A 36 7.79 -19.88 9.23
CA VAL A 36 7.34 -21.14 9.81
C VAL A 36 5.89 -21.40 9.40
N SER A 37 5.58 -22.66 9.13
CA SER A 37 4.21 -23.08 8.81
C SER A 37 3.23 -22.71 9.93
N HIS A 38 1.96 -22.50 9.57
CA HIS A 38 0.92 -22.36 10.58
C HIS A 38 0.68 -23.72 11.26
N ARG A 39 0.26 -23.69 12.52
CA ARG A 39 -0.14 -24.90 13.26
C ARG A 39 -1.49 -25.47 12.80
N HIS A 40 -2.26 -24.68 12.06
CA HIS A 40 -3.58 -25.04 11.55
C HIS A 40 -3.61 -24.73 10.05
N GLU A 41 -4.31 -25.57 9.29
CA GLU A 41 -4.59 -25.30 7.89
C GLU A 41 -5.48 -24.05 7.77
N ILE A 42 -5.16 -23.18 6.80
CA ILE A 42 -5.93 -21.98 6.51
C ILE A 42 -6.97 -22.38 5.46
N ASP A 43 -8.12 -22.85 5.91
CA ASP A 43 -9.24 -23.20 5.05
C ASP A 43 -10.30 -22.08 5.08
N GLU A 44 -9.98 -20.95 4.46
CA GLU A 44 -10.94 -19.88 4.20
C GLU A 44 -11.12 -19.76 2.68
N SER A 45 -12.06 -20.53 2.12
CA SER A 45 -12.54 -20.30 0.75
C SER A 45 -13.47 -19.08 0.74
N TRP A 46 -13.14 -18.08 -0.10
CA TRP A 46 -13.93 -16.85 -0.19
C TRP A 46 -15.26 -17.04 -0.92
N ASP A 47 -15.44 -18.16 -1.62
CA ASP A 47 -16.65 -18.47 -2.39
C ASP A 47 -17.91 -18.55 -1.52
N SER A 48 -17.76 -19.04 -0.29
CA SER A 48 -18.88 -19.19 0.65
C SER A 48 -19.24 -17.88 1.37
N ILE A 49 -18.42 -16.84 1.24
CA ILE A 49 -18.63 -15.58 1.95
C ILE A 49 -19.61 -14.69 1.20
N ASP A 50 -20.71 -14.37 1.87
CA ASP A 50 -21.65 -13.34 1.43
C ASP A 50 -21.16 -11.94 1.84
N PHE A 51 -20.71 -11.17 0.85
CA PHE A 51 -20.19 -9.81 1.01
C PHE A 51 -21.28 -8.72 1.01
N HIS A 52 -22.55 -9.05 0.81
CA HIS A 52 -23.62 -8.05 0.89
C HIS A 52 -23.69 -7.46 2.31
N GLY A 53 -23.94 -6.16 2.39
CA GLY A 53 -23.98 -5.40 3.64
C GLY A 53 -22.60 -5.11 4.26
N TYR A 54 -21.49 -5.58 3.68
CA TYR A 54 -20.16 -5.23 4.18
C TYR A 54 -19.93 -3.72 4.08
N LYS A 55 -19.41 -3.15 5.16
CA LYS A 55 -19.05 -1.73 5.22
C LYS A 55 -17.94 -1.39 4.23
N VAL A 56 -18.06 -0.21 3.62
CA VAL A 56 -17.07 0.41 2.75
C VAL A 56 -16.67 1.74 3.36
N ILE A 57 -15.36 1.99 3.52
CA ILE A 57 -14.84 3.23 4.10
C ILE A 57 -13.94 3.94 3.08
N LYS A 58 -14.35 5.15 2.69
CA LYS A 58 -13.53 6.12 1.97
C LYS A 58 -12.94 7.10 2.98
N SER A 59 -11.66 6.92 3.32
CA SER A 59 -11.00 7.73 4.36
C SER A 59 -10.49 9.08 3.83
N GLN A 60 -10.38 10.06 4.73
CA GLN A 60 -9.81 11.38 4.43
C GLN A 60 -8.32 11.35 4.04
N ALA A 61 -7.64 10.22 4.22
CA ALA A 61 -6.24 10.05 3.84
C ALA A 61 -6.03 10.12 2.32
N TYR A 62 -7.08 9.83 1.54
CA TYR A 62 -7.02 9.74 0.08
C TYR A 62 -7.80 10.85 -0.63
N SER A 63 -8.91 11.29 -0.04
CA SER A 63 -9.80 12.34 -0.57
C SER A 63 -10.18 13.32 0.53
N LYS A 64 -10.67 14.51 0.18
CA LYS A 64 -11.28 15.43 1.15
C LYS A 64 -12.69 14.97 1.54
N ASP A 65 -13.36 14.25 0.64
CA ASP A 65 -14.72 13.72 0.86
C ASP A 65 -14.65 12.31 1.45
N ALA A 66 -14.48 12.24 2.77
CA ALA A 66 -14.64 10.96 3.45
C ALA A 66 -16.10 10.57 3.53
N GLN A 67 -16.35 9.29 3.36
CA GLN A 67 -17.69 8.75 3.22
C GLN A 67 -17.70 7.27 3.58
N ASN A 68 -18.80 6.79 4.17
CA ASN A 68 -19.03 5.37 4.28
C ASN A 68 -20.13 4.91 3.32
N GLY A 69 -20.11 3.62 3.05
CA GLY A 69 -21.13 2.95 2.25
C GLY A 69 -21.21 1.49 2.64
N ILE A 70 -22.03 0.76 1.89
CA ILE A 70 -22.19 -0.68 2.03
C ILE A 70 -22.16 -1.34 0.66
N ILE A 71 -21.65 -2.57 0.62
CA ILE A 71 -21.73 -3.41 -0.57
C ILE A 71 -23.18 -3.87 -0.74
N ILE A 72 -23.77 -3.52 -1.88
CA ILE A 72 -25.12 -3.93 -2.25
C ILE A 72 -25.14 -4.98 -3.36
N LYS A 73 -24.00 -5.21 -4.02
CA LYS A 73 -23.89 -6.23 -5.07
C LYS A 73 -22.46 -6.72 -5.21
N VAL A 74 -22.28 -8.03 -5.31
CA VAL A 74 -21.07 -8.62 -5.89
C VAL A 74 -21.32 -8.87 -7.37
N ILE A 75 -20.55 -8.23 -8.24
CA ILE A 75 -20.76 -8.28 -9.70
C ILE A 75 -20.04 -9.48 -10.29
N ASP A 76 -18.79 -9.70 -9.89
CA ASP A 76 -17.98 -10.85 -10.28
C ASP A 76 -17.00 -11.26 -9.16
N ARG A 77 -16.41 -12.44 -9.31
CA ARG A 77 -15.40 -13.00 -8.40
C ARG A 77 -14.20 -13.52 -9.19
N ASN A 78 -13.04 -13.57 -8.55
CA ASN A 78 -11.86 -14.25 -9.07
C ASN A 78 -11.90 -15.76 -8.75
N LEU A 79 -10.87 -16.48 -9.20
CA LEU A 79 -10.72 -17.94 -9.00
C LEU A 79 -10.58 -18.35 -7.52
N GLU A 80 -10.21 -17.43 -6.63
CA GLU A 80 -10.15 -17.68 -5.18
C GLU A 80 -11.48 -17.32 -4.48
N GLY A 81 -12.48 -16.86 -5.22
CA GLY A 81 -13.79 -16.46 -4.71
C GLY A 81 -13.88 -15.03 -4.18
N LEU A 82 -12.80 -14.24 -4.21
CA LEU A 82 -12.85 -12.83 -3.82
C LEU A 82 -13.51 -11.99 -4.92
N PRO A 83 -14.29 -10.95 -4.59
CA PRO A 83 -14.86 -10.06 -5.59
C PRO A 83 -13.79 -9.39 -6.46
N ASN A 84 -14.02 -9.18 -7.76
CA ASN A 84 -13.23 -8.18 -8.52
C ASN A 84 -13.96 -6.85 -8.63
N TRP A 85 -15.28 -6.87 -8.66
CA TRP A 85 -16.13 -5.69 -8.76
C TRP A 85 -17.34 -5.79 -7.84
N VAL A 86 -17.66 -4.66 -7.20
CA VAL A 86 -18.81 -4.56 -6.31
C VAL A 86 -19.61 -3.30 -6.57
N GLY A 87 -20.92 -3.38 -6.40
CA GLY A 87 -21.81 -2.23 -6.30
C GLY A 87 -21.83 -1.71 -4.87
N VAL A 88 -21.59 -0.41 -4.70
CA VAL A 88 -21.58 0.28 -3.41
C VAL A 88 -22.70 1.31 -3.38
N LYS A 89 -23.50 1.28 -2.31
CA LYS A 89 -24.42 2.34 -1.93
C LYS A 89 -23.75 3.20 -0.86
N TRP A 90 -23.61 4.49 -1.13
CA TRP A 90 -23.02 5.44 -0.19
C TRP A 90 -24.07 6.06 0.72
N GLU A 91 -23.64 6.61 1.86
CA GLU A 91 -24.51 7.28 2.83
C GLU A 91 -25.26 8.51 2.26
N ASP A 92 -24.74 9.13 1.20
CA ASP A 92 -25.42 10.23 0.50
C ASP A 92 -26.50 9.76 -0.49
N GLY A 93 -26.74 8.45 -0.58
CA GLY A 93 -27.70 7.83 -1.48
C GLY A 93 -27.17 7.58 -2.89
N THR A 94 -25.94 7.97 -3.21
CA THR A 94 -25.32 7.68 -4.51
C THR A 94 -24.90 6.22 -4.61
N HIS A 95 -24.79 5.74 -5.85
CA HIS A 95 -24.45 4.37 -6.16
C HIS A 95 -23.26 4.33 -7.12
N THR A 96 -22.31 3.45 -6.85
CA THR A 96 -21.09 3.31 -7.65
C THR A 96 -20.72 1.85 -7.84
N ILE A 97 -19.90 1.60 -8.87
CA ILE A 97 -19.27 0.30 -9.10
C ILE A 97 -17.78 0.49 -8.88
N GLU A 98 -17.23 -0.28 -7.95
CA GLU A 98 -15.85 -0.14 -7.47
C GLU A 98 -15.06 -1.43 -7.75
N GLU A 99 -13.81 -1.25 -8.20
CA GLU A 99 -12.86 -2.36 -8.39
C GLU A 99 -12.32 -2.80 -7.03
N VAL A 100 -12.18 -4.09 -6.81
CA VAL A 100 -11.61 -4.68 -5.60
C VAL A 100 -10.15 -5.07 -5.84
N ILE A 101 -9.29 -4.67 -4.91
CA ILE A 101 -7.85 -4.93 -4.95
C ILE A 101 -7.58 -6.32 -4.38
N ASN A 102 -7.28 -7.27 -5.27
CA ASN A 102 -6.96 -8.65 -4.92
C ASN A 102 -5.43 -8.87 -4.81
N PRO A 103 -4.91 -9.39 -3.67
CA PRO A 103 -3.52 -9.84 -3.57
C PRO A 103 -3.23 -10.97 -4.56
N PRO A 104 -1.99 -11.18 -5.05
CA PRO A 104 -0.75 -10.42 -4.78
C PRO A 104 -0.45 -9.35 -5.86
N ILE A 105 -1.47 -8.86 -6.59
CA ILE A 105 -1.33 -8.04 -7.81
C ILE A 105 -0.98 -6.57 -7.47
N GLU A 106 -0.04 -6.34 -6.55
CA GLU A 106 0.47 -5.00 -6.28
C GLU A 106 1.53 -4.65 -7.34
N ASN A 107 1.07 -4.12 -8.49
CA ASN A 107 1.84 -3.59 -9.65
C ASN A 107 2.02 -4.48 -10.90
N SER A 108 1.41 -5.66 -11.03
CA SER A 108 1.50 -6.40 -12.32
C SER A 108 0.75 -5.72 -13.49
N LYS A 109 -0.02 -4.65 -13.19
CA LYS A 109 -0.82 -3.89 -14.14
C LYS A 109 -0.15 -2.59 -14.63
N VAL A 110 1.12 -2.36 -14.33
CA VAL A 110 1.87 -1.18 -14.82
C VAL A 110 3.18 -1.58 -15.47
N THR A 111 3.52 -0.92 -16.57
CA THR A 111 4.80 -1.08 -17.26
C THR A 111 5.50 0.26 -17.31
N PHE A 112 6.77 0.27 -16.92
CA PHE A 112 7.66 1.42 -17.15
C PHE A 112 8.63 1.08 -18.27
N SER A 113 8.84 2.01 -19.18
CA SER A 113 9.75 1.85 -20.32
C SER A 113 10.75 3.01 -20.38
N CYS A 114 11.96 2.74 -20.86
CA CYS A 114 12.96 3.77 -21.05
C CYS A 114 12.46 4.81 -22.06
N PRO A 115 12.52 6.11 -21.75
CA PRO A 115 12.02 7.15 -22.66
C PRO A 115 12.88 7.28 -23.92
N HIS A 116 14.14 6.84 -23.87
CA HIS A 116 15.10 6.98 -24.96
C HIS A 116 15.20 5.76 -25.89
N CYS A 117 15.21 4.54 -25.33
CA CYS A 117 15.36 3.31 -26.13
C CYS A 117 14.10 2.43 -26.15
N GLY A 118 13.04 2.80 -25.44
CA GLY A 118 11.77 2.04 -25.41
C GLY A 118 11.81 0.75 -24.59
N GLN A 119 12.97 0.29 -24.10
CA GLN A 119 13.08 -0.97 -23.38
C GLN A 119 12.27 -0.95 -22.07
N LYS A 120 11.49 -2.02 -21.82
CA LYS A 120 10.78 -2.24 -20.55
C LYS A 120 11.77 -2.34 -19.37
N LEU A 121 11.48 -1.61 -18.30
CA LEU A 121 12.32 -1.47 -17.12
C LEU A 121 11.87 -2.44 -16.02
N GLN A 122 12.70 -3.44 -15.71
CA GLN A 122 12.47 -4.30 -14.55
C GLN A 122 12.67 -3.56 -13.22
N LYS A 123 13.65 -2.63 -13.19
CA LYS A 123 13.90 -1.73 -12.07
C LYS A 123 13.90 -0.31 -12.60
N PHE A 124 12.85 0.43 -12.26
CA PHE A 124 12.59 1.75 -12.82
C PHE A 124 12.92 2.89 -11.85
N HIS A 125 13.20 2.63 -10.57
CA HIS A 125 13.49 3.69 -9.59
C HIS A 125 14.25 3.19 -8.37
N TYR A 126 15.26 3.96 -7.95
CA TYR A 126 15.97 3.80 -6.69
C TYR A 126 15.89 5.06 -5.83
N THR A 127 15.65 4.90 -4.52
CA THR A 127 15.56 6.04 -3.60
C THR A 127 16.91 6.71 -3.33
N ARG A 128 18.02 5.96 -3.30
CA ARG A 128 19.34 6.47 -2.87
C ARG A 128 20.40 6.52 -3.96
N LYS A 129 20.13 5.92 -5.11
CA LYS A 129 21.10 5.81 -6.20
C LYS A 129 20.49 6.38 -7.45
N LYS A 130 21.34 6.91 -8.32
CA LYS A 130 20.95 7.21 -9.69
C LYS A 130 20.39 5.94 -10.33
N THR A 131 19.33 6.09 -11.11
CA THR A 131 18.72 4.98 -11.84
C THR A 131 19.20 5.07 -13.28
N PHE A 132 19.63 3.95 -13.85
CA PHE A 132 20.07 3.89 -15.24
C PHE A 132 19.24 2.85 -15.99
N CYS A 133 19.02 3.09 -17.28
CA CYS A 133 18.43 2.07 -18.14
C CYS A 133 19.43 0.94 -18.38
N ASN A 134 19.04 -0.31 -18.12
CA ASN A 134 19.91 -1.47 -18.35
C ASN A 134 20.27 -1.71 -19.83
N ASN A 135 19.55 -1.10 -20.78
CA ASN A 135 19.78 -1.28 -22.21
C ASN A 135 20.65 -0.17 -22.82
N CYS A 136 20.29 1.09 -22.64
CA CYS A 136 21.03 2.22 -23.24
C CYS A 136 21.93 2.99 -22.25
N ASN A 137 21.98 2.55 -20.98
CA ASN A 137 22.78 3.14 -19.90
C ASN A 137 22.56 4.64 -19.63
N ARG A 138 21.47 5.24 -20.13
CA ARG A 138 21.11 6.62 -19.81
C ARG A 138 20.55 6.73 -18.40
N GLU A 139 20.91 7.81 -17.73
CA GLU A 139 20.36 8.18 -16.43
C GLU A 139 18.86 8.50 -16.56
N LEU A 140 18.05 7.90 -15.69
CA LEU A 140 16.61 8.12 -15.57
C LEU A 140 16.33 8.98 -14.33
N TRP A 141 15.23 9.72 -14.35
CA TRP A 141 14.86 10.66 -13.28
C TRP A 141 15.95 11.69 -12.99
N LYS A 142 16.60 12.17 -14.05
CA LYS A 142 17.65 13.18 -13.96
C LYS A 142 17.02 14.55 -13.71
N ASP A 143 17.57 15.26 -12.74
CA ASP A 143 17.11 16.58 -12.34
C ASP A 143 17.02 17.53 -13.55
N LYS A 144 15.93 18.31 -13.61
CA LYS A 144 15.65 19.28 -14.68
C LYS A 144 15.50 18.70 -16.09
N GLU A 145 15.38 17.39 -16.24
CA GLU A 145 15.29 16.73 -17.56
C GLU A 145 14.03 15.86 -17.65
N ILE A 146 12.92 16.43 -18.12
CA ILE A 146 11.63 15.70 -18.30
C ILE A 146 11.81 14.48 -19.20
N SER A 147 12.63 14.58 -20.25
CA SER A 147 12.91 13.48 -21.19
C SER A 147 13.58 12.26 -20.56
N SER A 148 14.07 12.37 -19.31
CA SER A 148 14.63 11.27 -18.53
C SER A 148 13.60 10.50 -17.70
N ILE A 149 12.35 10.99 -17.62
CA ILE A 149 11.26 10.33 -16.90
C ILE A 149 10.83 9.08 -17.69
N PRO A 150 10.79 7.89 -17.06
CA PRO A 150 10.26 6.68 -17.69
C PRO A 150 8.87 6.86 -18.29
N LYS A 151 8.61 6.25 -19.45
CA LYS A 151 7.26 6.18 -20.01
C LYS A 151 6.45 5.19 -19.18
N LEU A 152 5.28 5.60 -18.73
CA LEU A 152 4.37 4.76 -17.97
C LEU A 152 3.23 4.29 -18.87
N GLU A 153 2.96 3.00 -18.85
CA GLU A 153 1.79 2.39 -19.47
C GLU A 153 0.97 1.70 -18.39
N LEU A 154 -0.33 2.00 -18.36
CA LEU A 154 -1.28 1.37 -17.46
C LEU A 154 -2.05 0.31 -18.25
N ASN A 155 -2.16 -0.90 -17.70
CA ASN A 155 -3.03 -1.89 -18.32
C ASN A 155 -4.49 -1.40 -18.25
N PRO A 156 -5.27 -1.61 -19.32
CA PRO A 156 -6.65 -1.16 -19.37
C PRO A 156 -7.46 -1.81 -18.24
N CYS A 157 -8.31 -1.00 -17.62
CA CYS A 157 -9.33 -1.46 -16.71
C CYS A 157 -10.65 -1.51 -17.45
N HIS A 158 -11.24 -2.70 -17.57
CA HIS A 158 -12.55 -2.86 -18.16
C HIS A 158 -13.58 -2.89 -17.03
N LYS A 159 -14.11 -1.71 -16.69
CA LYS A 159 -15.23 -1.60 -15.75
C LYS A 159 -16.43 -2.34 -16.35
N PRO A 160 -17.08 -3.26 -15.61
CA PRO A 160 -18.23 -3.98 -16.14
C PRO A 160 -19.36 -2.99 -16.45
N SER A 161 -20.00 -3.18 -17.59
CA SER A 161 -21.26 -2.51 -17.88
C SER A 161 -22.35 -3.16 -17.05
N TYR A 162 -22.67 -2.56 -15.90
CA TYR A 162 -23.72 -3.03 -15.00
C TYR A 162 -24.53 -1.83 -14.52
N SER A 163 -25.85 -1.96 -14.52
CA SER A 163 -26.77 -0.97 -13.97
C SER A 163 -27.30 -1.49 -12.65
N LEU A 164 -26.99 -0.80 -11.55
CA LEU A 164 -27.51 -1.13 -10.23
C LEU A 164 -29.02 -0.89 -10.24
N SER A 165 -29.80 -1.91 -9.88
CA SER A 165 -31.26 -1.90 -9.97
C SER A 165 -31.88 -1.43 -8.65
N ASN A 166 -33.08 -0.84 -8.70
CA ASN A 166 -33.80 -0.38 -7.51
C ASN A 166 -34.11 -1.51 -6.48
N LYS A 167 -34.05 -2.80 -6.88
CA LYS A 167 -34.24 -3.94 -5.96
C LYS A 167 -33.10 -4.12 -4.95
N GLU A 168 -31.95 -3.48 -5.17
CA GLU A 168 -30.75 -3.59 -4.33
C GLU A 168 -30.76 -2.60 -3.14
N GLN A 169 -31.81 -1.76 -3.01
CA GLN A 169 -31.89 -0.68 -2.01
C GLN A 169 -32.22 -1.12 -0.57
N ASN A 170 -32.67 -2.37 -0.38
CA ASN A 170 -33.09 -2.91 0.92
C ASN A 170 -31.96 -3.60 1.71
N ILE A 171 -30.75 -3.64 1.18
CA ILE A 171 -29.59 -4.21 1.90
C ILE A 171 -29.20 -3.26 3.03
N ILE A 172 -29.03 -3.83 4.21
CA ILE A 172 -28.58 -3.13 5.42
C ILE A 172 -27.14 -3.48 5.76
N GLU A 173 -26.49 -2.66 6.58
CA GLU A 173 -25.15 -2.93 7.10
C GLU A 173 -25.15 -4.27 7.87
N LYS A 174 -24.20 -5.13 7.52
CA LYS A 174 -23.99 -6.44 8.15
C LYS A 174 -22.96 -6.29 9.26
N ASP A 175 -23.25 -6.80 10.46
CA ASP A 175 -22.23 -6.95 11.48
C ASP A 175 -21.28 -8.09 11.08
N THR A 176 -20.07 -7.73 10.66
CA THR A 176 -19.05 -8.70 10.21
C THR A 176 -18.08 -9.08 11.32
N ARG A 177 -18.31 -8.63 12.57
CA ARG A 177 -17.49 -9.05 13.71
C ARG A 177 -17.70 -10.54 13.96
N ARG A 178 -16.59 -11.25 14.17
CA ARG A 178 -16.64 -12.67 14.54
C ARG A 178 -17.25 -12.83 15.93
N ILE A 179 -18.16 -13.79 16.09
CA ILE A 179 -18.68 -14.16 17.41
C ILE A 179 -17.54 -14.80 18.19
N TYR A 180 -17.02 -14.08 19.18
CA TYR A 180 -15.89 -14.53 19.99
C TYR A 180 -16.20 -14.41 21.47
N ASN A 181 -16.13 -15.54 22.17
CA ASN A 181 -16.37 -15.67 23.61
C ASN A 181 -15.09 -16.01 24.38
N GLY A 182 -13.95 -15.47 23.96
CA GLY A 182 -12.68 -15.65 24.66
C GLY A 182 -12.22 -14.39 25.39
N LYS A 183 -11.01 -14.47 25.97
CA LYS A 183 -10.41 -13.48 26.87
C LYS A 183 -10.30 -12.02 26.36
N PHE A 184 -10.58 -11.78 25.10
CA PHE A 184 -10.45 -10.49 24.42
C PHE A 184 -11.80 -9.89 23.99
N LYS A 185 -12.93 -10.52 24.31
CA LYS A 185 -14.26 -10.11 23.87
C LYS A 185 -14.57 -8.64 24.20
N ASP A 186 -14.22 -8.22 25.42
CA ASP A 186 -14.47 -6.87 25.94
C ASP A 186 -13.18 -6.05 26.08
N ALA A 187 -12.08 -6.52 25.48
CA ALA A 187 -10.79 -5.85 25.60
C ALA A 187 -10.77 -4.59 24.73
N GLU A 188 -10.32 -3.47 25.31
CA GLU A 188 -10.17 -2.22 24.57
C GLU A 188 -9.21 -2.37 23.37
N ARG A 189 -9.50 -1.63 22.29
CA ARG A 189 -8.77 -1.71 21.01
C ARG A 189 -7.27 -1.47 21.15
N ILE A 190 -6.86 -0.65 22.11
CA ILE A 190 -5.45 -0.37 22.43
C ILE A 190 -4.74 -1.65 22.92
N ASN A 191 -5.42 -2.47 23.72
CA ASN A 191 -4.89 -3.69 24.33
C ASN A 191 -4.87 -4.89 23.36
N LEU A 192 -5.63 -4.81 22.26
CA LEU A 192 -5.62 -5.80 21.17
C LEU A 192 -4.43 -5.63 20.21
N GLY A 193 -3.84 -4.42 20.17
CA GLY A 193 -2.90 -4.00 19.11
C GLY A 193 -1.65 -4.87 18.94
N GLN A 194 -1.19 -5.51 20.01
CA GLN A 194 0.02 -6.34 19.99
C GLN A 194 -0.20 -7.80 19.57
N SER A 195 -1.45 -8.30 19.58
CA SER A 195 -1.74 -9.69 19.24
C SER A 195 -2.51 -9.81 17.92
N PRO A 196 -1.90 -10.33 16.85
CA PRO A 196 -2.62 -10.67 15.61
C PRO A 196 -3.81 -11.60 15.86
N GLY A 197 -3.69 -12.55 16.80
CA GLY A 197 -4.77 -13.48 17.16
C GLY A 197 -5.92 -12.79 17.88
N ALA A 198 -5.64 -11.81 18.75
CA ALA A 198 -6.67 -11.00 19.40
C ALA A 198 -7.43 -10.15 18.38
N ARG A 199 -6.71 -9.48 17.47
CA ARG A 199 -7.32 -8.71 16.38
C ARG A 199 -8.15 -9.59 15.46
N ALA A 200 -7.66 -10.76 15.07
CA ALA A 200 -8.42 -11.69 14.23
C ALA A 200 -9.71 -12.19 14.88
N SER A 201 -9.80 -12.17 16.22
CA SER A 201 -10.93 -12.70 16.96
C SER A 201 -12.07 -11.69 17.12
N VAL A 202 -11.78 -10.38 17.10
CA VAL A 202 -12.76 -9.32 17.42
C VAL A 202 -12.84 -8.20 16.39
N SER A 203 -11.94 -8.18 15.40
CA SER A 203 -11.98 -7.13 14.37
C SER A 203 -13.13 -7.37 13.41
N GLU A 204 -13.87 -6.30 13.17
CA GLU A 204 -14.81 -6.17 12.06
C GLU A 204 -14.06 -6.30 10.72
N GLN A 205 -14.70 -6.96 9.75
CA GLN A 205 -14.24 -7.02 8.37
C GLN A 205 -14.96 -5.97 7.54
N TYR A 206 -14.20 -5.15 6.82
CA TYR A 206 -14.77 -4.09 5.99
C TYR A 206 -13.88 -3.83 4.78
N PHE A 207 -14.40 -3.17 3.77
CA PHE A 207 -13.61 -2.71 2.64
C PHE A 207 -13.16 -1.27 2.87
N SER A 208 -11.88 -1.00 2.61
CA SER A 208 -11.36 0.37 2.63
C SER A 208 -10.92 0.78 1.24
N MET A 209 -11.28 1.99 0.81
CA MET A 209 -10.76 2.55 -0.42
C MET A 209 -9.28 2.89 -0.28
N GLN A 210 -8.44 2.36 -1.16
CA GLN A 210 -7.00 2.55 -1.17
C GLN A 210 -6.49 2.79 -2.58
N ARG A 211 -5.30 3.38 -2.72
CA ARG A 211 -4.64 3.47 -4.02
C ARG A 211 -4.44 2.07 -4.58
N TYR A 212 -4.82 1.90 -5.83
CA TYR A 212 -4.75 0.62 -6.51
C TYR A 212 -3.30 0.16 -6.66
N TYR A 213 -2.43 1.09 -7.06
CA TYR A 213 -1.01 0.81 -7.23
C TYR A 213 -0.21 1.16 -5.99
N HIS A 214 0.83 0.37 -5.73
CA HIS A 214 1.80 0.68 -4.68
C HIS A 214 2.80 1.73 -5.20
N VAL A 215 2.39 3.00 -5.14
CA VAL A 215 3.22 4.12 -5.55
C VAL A 215 4.29 4.40 -4.49
N LYS A 216 5.56 4.29 -4.89
CA LYS A 216 6.67 4.72 -4.03
C LYS A 216 6.67 6.23 -3.90
N GLN A 217 6.55 6.74 -2.68
CA GLN A 217 6.59 8.17 -2.40
C GLN A 217 7.85 8.84 -2.96
N SER A 218 9.02 8.20 -2.84
CA SER A 218 10.28 8.73 -3.37
C SER A 218 10.32 8.86 -4.90
N LEU A 219 9.60 7.99 -5.61
CA LEU A 219 9.47 8.07 -7.08
C LEU A 219 8.66 9.31 -7.44
N PHE A 220 7.52 9.48 -6.76
CA PHE A 220 6.66 10.63 -7.00
C PHE A 220 7.32 11.95 -6.60
N CYS A 221 8.14 11.97 -5.54
CA CYS A 221 8.97 13.12 -5.19
C CYS A 221 9.94 13.51 -6.32
N ASP A 222 10.65 12.55 -6.93
CA ASP A 222 11.55 12.84 -8.05
C ASP A 222 10.74 13.36 -9.25
N TYR A 223 9.62 12.71 -9.57
CA TYR A 223 8.70 13.15 -10.62
C TYR A 223 8.25 14.61 -10.43
N LEU A 224 7.75 14.96 -9.25
CA LEU A 224 7.33 16.32 -8.93
C LEU A 224 8.47 17.34 -9.02
N ASN A 225 9.67 16.99 -8.53
CA ASN A 225 10.79 17.92 -8.56
C ASN A 225 11.27 18.18 -9.98
N ILE A 226 11.32 17.16 -10.85
CA ILE A 226 11.70 17.33 -12.26
C ILE A 226 10.71 18.26 -12.96
N HIS A 227 9.39 18.05 -12.81
CA HIS A 227 8.38 18.92 -13.39
C HIS A 227 8.43 20.35 -12.81
N ARG A 228 8.53 20.48 -11.48
CA ARG A 228 8.68 21.77 -10.78
C ARG A 228 9.85 22.58 -11.30
N ASP A 229 11.02 21.95 -11.43
CA ASP A 229 12.20 22.64 -11.90
C ASP A 229 12.09 22.98 -13.40
N ASN A 230 11.42 22.15 -14.21
CA ASN A 230 11.19 22.41 -15.63
C ASN A 230 10.27 23.62 -15.88
N VAL A 231 9.27 23.83 -15.04
CA VAL A 231 8.43 25.05 -15.07
C VAL A 231 9.07 26.24 -14.34
N GLY A 232 10.31 26.09 -13.83
CA GLY A 232 11.07 27.17 -13.22
C GLY A 232 10.61 27.60 -11.81
N LEU A 233 9.85 26.77 -11.11
CA LEU A 233 9.32 27.12 -9.78
C LEU A 233 10.28 26.72 -8.65
N MET A 234 10.55 27.63 -7.71
CA MET A 234 11.16 27.22 -6.45
C MET A 234 10.14 26.51 -5.56
N LYS A 235 10.61 25.77 -4.55
CA LYS A 235 9.73 25.09 -3.56
C LYS A 235 8.76 26.06 -2.88
N ASN A 236 9.25 27.27 -2.56
CA ASN A 236 8.43 28.32 -1.95
C ASN A 236 7.37 28.85 -2.92
N ASP A 237 7.68 28.96 -4.21
CA ASP A 237 6.71 29.44 -5.21
C ASP A 237 5.57 28.45 -5.38
N LEU A 238 5.89 27.15 -5.48
CA LEU A 238 4.88 26.10 -5.50
C LEU A 238 4.03 26.11 -4.23
N THR A 239 4.65 26.28 -3.06
CA THR A 239 3.93 26.34 -1.78
C THR A 239 2.93 27.49 -1.74
N LYS A 240 3.27 28.66 -2.30
CA LYS A 240 2.37 29.83 -2.37
C LYS A 240 1.16 29.63 -3.30
N ARG A 241 1.17 28.61 -4.17
CA ARG A 241 0.01 28.25 -5.01
C ARG A 241 -1.05 27.47 -4.24
N PHE A 242 -0.75 26.99 -3.03
CA PHE A 242 -1.69 26.29 -2.16
C PHE A 242 -2.09 27.16 -0.95
N PRO A 243 -3.20 26.83 -0.27
CA PRO A 243 -3.61 27.55 0.94
C PRO A 243 -2.50 27.55 2.01
N PRO A 244 -2.42 28.57 2.89
CA PRO A 244 -1.37 28.68 3.90
C PRO A 244 -1.20 27.43 4.80
N ALA A 245 -2.29 26.72 5.09
CA ALA A 245 -2.29 25.48 5.86
C ALA A 245 -1.48 24.34 5.21
N TYR A 246 -1.22 24.41 3.91
CA TYR A 246 -0.51 23.38 3.13
C TYR A 246 1.01 23.56 3.13
N LYS A 247 1.55 24.56 3.84
CA LYS A 247 2.99 24.85 3.87
C LYS A 247 3.84 23.60 4.16
N HIS A 248 3.48 22.84 5.19
CA HIS A 248 4.19 21.60 5.53
C HIS A 248 3.83 20.44 4.60
N THR A 249 2.58 20.38 4.13
CA THR A 249 2.07 19.34 3.23
C THR A 249 2.80 19.34 1.89
N VAL A 250 2.93 20.50 1.24
CA VAL A 250 3.71 20.65 -0.01
C VAL A 250 5.17 20.26 0.21
N GLY A 251 5.74 20.68 1.35
CA GLY A 251 7.08 20.28 1.76
C GLY A 251 7.25 18.76 1.85
N HIS A 252 6.25 18.04 2.39
CA HIS A 252 6.26 16.58 2.47
C HIS A 252 6.16 15.89 1.11
N TRP A 253 5.48 16.47 0.13
CA TRP A 253 5.41 15.89 -1.23
C TRP A 253 6.77 15.95 -1.96
N LEU A 254 7.55 17.00 -1.69
CA LEU A 254 8.85 17.26 -2.34
C LEU A 254 10.04 16.65 -1.59
N ARG A 255 9.79 15.86 -0.55
CA ARG A 255 10.82 15.17 0.25
C ARG A 255 10.94 13.72 -0.16
N LYS A 256 12.16 13.18 -0.14
CA LYS A 256 12.47 11.80 -0.53
C LYS A 256 12.64 10.84 0.66
N ASP A 257 12.66 11.38 1.86
CA ASP A 257 12.93 10.65 3.11
C ASP A 257 11.63 10.09 3.75
N MET A 258 11.75 9.46 4.91
CA MET A 258 10.62 8.77 5.56
C MET A 258 9.49 9.69 6.06
N GLY A 259 9.69 11.02 6.06
CA GLY A 259 8.62 11.98 6.35
C GLY A 259 7.94 12.54 5.11
N GLY A 260 8.26 12.02 3.93
CA GLY A 260 7.53 12.34 2.71
C GLY A 260 6.12 11.73 2.68
N SER A 261 5.21 12.33 1.93
CA SER A 261 3.84 11.83 1.74
C SER A 261 3.40 11.93 0.28
N LEU A 262 2.35 11.18 -0.07
CA LEU A 262 1.65 11.35 -1.34
C LEU A 262 0.51 12.38 -1.15
N PRO A 263 0.27 13.29 -2.11
CA PRO A 263 -0.86 14.23 -2.05
C PRO A 263 -2.21 13.51 -2.14
N LYS A 264 -3.30 14.20 -1.80
CA LYS A 264 -4.66 13.68 -2.01
C LYS A 264 -5.08 13.84 -3.47
N VAL A 265 -6.21 13.24 -3.84
CA VAL A 265 -6.73 13.32 -5.22
C VAL A 265 -6.86 14.76 -5.70
N GLU A 266 -7.49 15.61 -4.90
CA GLU A 266 -7.76 17.00 -5.26
C GLU A 266 -6.47 17.80 -5.40
N ASP A 267 -5.47 17.47 -4.57
CA ASP A 267 -4.16 18.11 -4.60
C ASP A 267 -3.34 17.65 -5.82
N ILE A 268 -3.46 16.39 -6.24
CA ILE A 268 -2.82 15.87 -7.47
C ILE A 268 -3.39 16.59 -8.70
N LEU A 269 -4.70 16.81 -8.76
CA LEU A 269 -5.34 17.53 -9.86
C LEU A 269 -4.89 18.99 -9.92
N GLU A 270 -4.69 19.63 -8.77
CA GLU A 270 -4.15 20.99 -8.73
C GLU A 270 -2.67 21.04 -9.13
N LEU A 271 -1.86 20.08 -8.66
CA LEU A 271 -0.48 19.92 -9.11
C LEU A 271 -0.39 19.68 -10.62
N GLN A 272 -1.31 18.92 -11.21
CA GLN A 272 -1.37 18.71 -12.65
C GLN A 272 -1.50 20.03 -13.42
N LYS A 273 -2.37 20.93 -12.98
CA LYS A 273 -2.55 22.25 -13.60
C LYS A 273 -1.32 23.14 -13.44
N ILE A 274 -0.68 23.11 -12.27
CA ILE A 274 0.45 23.99 -11.95
C ILE A 274 1.75 23.52 -12.64
N LEU A 275 1.97 22.21 -12.72
CA LEU A 275 3.24 21.60 -13.12
C LEU A 275 3.18 20.87 -14.46
N ASP A 276 2.03 20.88 -15.14
CA ASP A 276 1.76 20.18 -16.40
C ASP A 276 2.16 18.70 -16.30
N LEU A 277 1.57 18.01 -15.33
CA LEU A 277 1.87 16.59 -15.09
C LEU A 277 1.22 15.71 -16.16
N ASP A 278 1.98 14.72 -16.65
CA ASP A 278 1.51 13.71 -17.59
C ASP A 278 0.23 13.01 -17.08
N GLU A 279 -0.80 12.98 -17.94
CA GLU A 279 -2.12 12.43 -17.62
C GLU A 279 -2.05 10.96 -17.19
N VAL A 280 -1.15 10.16 -17.77
CA VAL A 280 -0.98 8.74 -17.43
C VAL A 280 -0.42 8.60 -16.02
N TYR A 281 0.52 9.45 -15.61
CA TYR A 281 1.02 9.50 -14.24
C TYR A 281 -0.04 9.99 -13.25
N VAL A 282 -0.86 10.96 -13.63
CA VAL A 282 -2.00 11.40 -12.80
C VAL A 282 -3.01 10.27 -12.62
N LYS A 283 -3.37 9.54 -13.68
CA LYS A 283 -4.22 8.34 -13.62
C LYS A 283 -3.61 7.25 -12.74
N TYR A 284 -2.30 7.04 -12.81
CA TYR A 284 -1.58 6.11 -11.95
C TYR A 284 -1.71 6.49 -10.46
N LEU A 285 -1.58 7.76 -10.12
CA LEU A 285 -1.65 8.23 -8.73
C LEU A 285 -3.08 8.25 -8.17
N ASN A 286 -4.06 8.47 -9.05
CA ASN A 286 -5.47 8.64 -8.73
C ASN A 286 -6.33 7.40 -9.03
N ARG A 287 -5.74 6.25 -9.33
CA ARG A 287 -6.50 5.00 -9.41
C ARG A 287 -6.70 4.42 -8.01
N PHE A 288 -7.95 4.18 -7.64
CA PHE A 288 -8.33 3.58 -6.37
C PHE A 288 -9.09 2.27 -6.59
N GLY A 289 -9.12 1.46 -5.54
CA GLY A 289 -9.97 0.30 -5.44
C GLY A 289 -10.21 -0.05 -3.97
N LEU A 290 -11.15 -0.96 -3.74
CA LEU A 290 -11.50 -1.42 -2.42
C LEU A 290 -10.59 -2.56 -1.99
N LYS A 291 -9.92 -2.41 -0.85
CA LYS A 291 -9.13 -3.49 -0.25
C LYS A 291 -9.85 -4.00 0.99
N LEU A 292 -10.18 -5.29 0.99
CA LEU A 292 -10.74 -5.97 2.16
C LEU A 292 -9.76 -5.85 3.33
N GLN A 293 -10.19 -5.19 4.40
CA GLN A 293 -9.50 -5.10 5.68
C GLN A 293 -9.97 -6.25 6.54
N THR A 294 -9.08 -7.23 6.70
CA THR A 294 -9.33 -8.41 7.51
C THR A 294 -7.99 -8.93 8.03
N VAL A 295 -8.02 -9.64 9.15
CA VAL A 295 -6.85 -10.27 9.73
C VAL A 295 -6.83 -11.72 9.30
N ILE A 296 -6.23 -11.98 8.13
CA ILE A 296 -6.04 -13.34 7.62
C ILE A 296 -4.63 -13.82 7.99
N ALA A 297 -4.53 -15.10 8.35
CA ALA A 297 -3.25 -15.76 8.46
C ALA A 297 -2.57 -15.84 7.08
N ASN A 298 -1.32 -15.38 6.96
CA ASN A 298 -0.63 -15.40 5.66
C ASN A 298 -0.43 -16.84 5.17
N LYS A 299 -0.96 -17.22 3.99
CA LYS A 299 -0.80 -18.58 3.41
C LYS A 299 0.67 -19.08 3.40
N LYS A 300 1.65 -18.16 3.27
CA LYS A 300 3.09 -18.48 3.29
C LYS A 300 3.67 -18.83 4.68
N GLY A 301 2.89 -18.79 5.74
CA GLY A 301 3.36 -19.01 7.11
C GLY A 301 3.57 -17.74 7.94
N LYS A 302 3.92 -17.92 9.21
CA LYS A 302 4.11 -16.84 10.19
C LYS A 302 5.49 -16.23 10.05
N ASN A 303 5.57 -14.92 10.32
CA ASN A 303 6.85 -14.28 10.56
C ASN A 303 7.44 -14.82 11.87
N PRO A 304 8.77 -14.87 12.02
CA PRO A 304 9.40 -15.06 13.32
C PRO A 304 8.83 -14.04 14.31
N GLY A 305 8.34 -14.52 15.46
CA GLY A 305 7.47 -13.74 16.35
C GLY A 305 8.17 -12.59 17.06
N ASP A 306 9.45 -12.77 17.39
CA ASP A 306 10.19 -11.85 18.25
C ASP A 306 11.50 -11.38 17.60
N PHE A 307 11.77 -10.09 17.71
CA PHE A 307 13.05 -9.51 17.33
C PHE A 307 13.53 -8.57 18.42
N LEU A 308 14.80 -8.71 18.80
CA LEU A 308 15.46 -7.78 19.72
C LEU A 308 16.02 -6.59 18.94
N THR A 309 15.66 -5.39 19.38
CA THR A 309 16.29 -4.14 18.97
C THR A 309 17.34 -3.79 20.01
N LEU A 310 18.60 -3.75 19.60
CA LEU A 310 19.75 -3.53 20.47
C LEU A 310 20.60 -2.39 19.90
N ASN A 311 21.13 -1.53 20.76
CA ASN A 311 22.16 -0.58 20.38
C ASN A 311 23.52 -1.27 20.21
N ILE A 312 24.51 -0.55 19.69
CA ILE A 312 25.81 -1.15 19.33
C ILE A 312 26.57 -1.72 20.54
N GLU A 313 26.43 -1.11 21.72
CA GLU A 313 27.10 -1.59 22.94
C GLU A 313 26.43 -2.85 23.50
N GLU A 314 25.10 -2.92 23.41
CA GLU A 314 24.33 -4.12 23.75
C GLU A 314 24.65 -5.29 22.83
N VAL A 315 24.78 -5.04 21.51
CA VAL A 315 25.20 -6.07 20.54
C VAL A 315 26.62 -6.56 20.85
N LYS A 316 27.57 -5.67 21.15
CA LYS A 316 28.93 -6.06 21.56
C LYS A 316 28.92 -6.94 22.80
N LYS A 317 28.12 -6.58 23.81
CA LYS A 317 27.97 -7.37 25.05
C LYS A 317 27.38 -8.75 24.78
N LEU A 318 26.37 -8.84 23.91
CA LEU A 318 25.76 -10.09 23.50
C LEU A 318 26.76 -10.99 22.76
N LEU A 319 27.44 -10.44 21.76
CA LEU A 319 28.43 -11.17 20.97
C LEU A 319 29.59 -11.70 21.81
N LYS A 320 30.08 -10.91 22.77
CA LYS A 320 31.11 -11.36 23.73
C LYS A 320 30.67 -12.57 24.55
N LYS A 321 29.38 -12.70 24.87
CA LYS A 321 28.83 -13.86 25.59
C LYS A 321 28.61 -15.09 24.72
N LEU A 322 28.57 -14.93 23.39
CA LEU A 322 28.38 -16.03 22.43
C LEU A 322 29.70 -16.64 21.95
N ILE A 323 30.83 -15.98 22.22
CA ILE A 323 32.19 -16.42 21.81
C ILE A 323 32.86 -17.27 22.91
N TYR A 324 32.24 -17.40 24.09
CA TYR A 324 32.62 -18.31 25.18
C TYR A 324 31.60 -19.44 25.30
#